data_AF-A0AB36P3U0-F1
#
_entry.id   AF-A0AB36P3U0-F1
#
_cell.length_a   1.000
_cell.length_b   1.000
_cell.length_c   1.000
_cell.angle_alpha   90.00
_cell.angle_beta   90.00
_cell.angle_gamma   90.00
#
_symmetry.space_group_name_H-M   'P 1'
#
loop_
_entity.id
_entity.type
_entity.pdbx_description
1 polymer ?
#
loop_
_entity_poly.entity_id
_entity_poly.type
_entity_poly.pdbx_seq_one_letter_code
_entity_poly.pdbx_strand_id
1 'polypeptide(L)'
;MKKNIKWLLLVSLTFMAACNNDDDNNTPEEVPVTPGSAVFTKYVALGDSFAAGYSDNSLFKKGQENGYANILSQQFAAAGGGTFTIPYANDNIGGLLFGGQVNPAFGPRLYFNGTAPLPVSGVPTTEVMTHLTGTFNNLGVPGAKSFHLVANGYGNPAGLAIGAANPYFVRFASSPSTSVLADALIQTPTFFSLFIGGNDVLSYATSGGVGKDQTGNPNPATYGSNDITDPAVFANVYSSMATALTANGAKGVVANLPYITALPYFTTVPYNPLTAKSIGLNNEEVGKATIKALNTQLYGPLKQVLTALGAGDRINLLSETASNPVLIKDESLPNLATQLAQAFAPTLGAQTAGFYGAVFGQARQATAADLVVLPVRTVIGTVPSAADSGIGMIPPAPLDKFGITFPLQDKHVLIPTESAEIKKATDAYNTTISAVATEKGLAFVDTRAVLTQLASTGIKFGNFSLTSAYVTGGAFSLDGIHPSARGYALISNIFVDAINAKYGSTLRHVDLSAYPSQYPKSL
;
A
#
# COMPACT_ATOMS: atom_id res chain seq x y z
N MET A 1 40.96 -85.15 9.65
CA MET A 1 41.07 -83.71 9.31
C MET A 1 39.79 -83.01 9.72
N LYS A 2 39.85 -82.22 10.79
CA LYS A 2 38.83 -81.22 11.14
C LYS A 2 38.86 -80.14 10.04
N LYS A 3 37.70 -79.73 9.51
CA LYS A 3 37.50 -78.40 8.91
C LYS A 3 36.00 -78.13 8.67
N ASN A 4 35.47 -77.30 9.58
CA ASN A 4 34.64 -76.14 9.27
C ASN A 4 33.18 -76.32 8.78
N ILE A 5 32.41 -77.21 9.41
CA ILE A 5 30.93 -77.19 9.27
C ILE A 5 30.26 -76.04 10.05
N LYS A 6 31.01 -75.32 10.90
CA LYS A 6 30.53 -74.15 11.66
C LYS A 6 30.34 -72.88 10.81
N TRP A 7 30.89 -72.84 9.59
CA TRP A 7 30.77 -71.66 8.72
C TRP A 7 29.53 -71.70 7.81
N LEU A 8 28.90 -72.86 7.60
CA LEU A 8 27.65 -72.98 6.84
C LEU A 8 26.40 -72.56 7.64
N LEU A 9 26.48 -72.63 8.98
CA LEU A 9 25.40 -72.18 9.87
C LEU A 9 25.42 -70.66 10.10
N LEU A 10 26.58 -70.01 9.91
CA LEU A 10 26.72 -68.55 9.96
C LEU A 10 26.30 -67.87 8.65
N VAL A 11 26.39 -68.56 7.50
CA VAL A 11 25.93 -68.03 6.21
C VAL A 11 24.40 -68.13 6.05
N SER A 12 23.72 -69.06 6.72
CA SER A 12 22.25 -69.12 6.71
C SER A 12 21.57 -68.11 7.65
N LEU A 13 22.28 -67.63 8.68
CA LEU A 13 21.82 -66.52 9.54
C LEU A 13 22.01 -65.14 8.88
N THR A 14 22.88 -65.01 7.87
CA THR A 14 23.04 -63.76 7.12
C THR A 14 22.01 -63.57 6.01
N PHE A 15 21.33 -64.62 5.54
CA PHE A 15 20.24 -64.50 4.56
C PHE A 15 18.85 -64.28 5.18
N MET A 16 18.68 -64.55 6.49
CA MET A 16 17.44 -64.22 7.23
C MET A 16 17.50 -62.82 7.87
N ALA A 17 18.69 -62.23 8.01
CA ALA A 17 18.87 -60.83 8.39
C ALA A 17 18.88 -59.86 7.18
N ALA A 18 19.05 -60.36 5.95
CA ALA A 18 18.96 -59.58 4.72
C ALA A 18 17.51 -59.43 4.17
N CYS A 19 16.53 -59.97 4.88
CA CYS A 19 15.10 -59.71 4.71
C CYS A 19 14.45 -59.46 6.07
N ASN A 20 15.14 -58.75 6.96
CA ASN A 20 14.43 -57.83 7.82
C ASN A 20 14.51 -56.52 7.06
N ASN A 21 13.37 -55.95 6.67
CA ASN A 21 13.34 -54.64 6.06
C ASN A 21 14.13 -53.71 6.98
N ASP A 22 15.30 -53.28 6.51
CA ASP A 22 15.85 -51.99 6.89
C ASP A 22 14.78 -50.98 6.45
N ASP A 23 13.80 -50.77 7.32
CA ASP A 23 13.10 -49.49 7.42
C ASP A 23 14.16 -48.49 7.87
N ASP A 24 15.12 -48.19 6.98
CA ASP A 24 15.73 -46.88 6.88
C ASP A 24 14.58 -45.94 6.59
N ASN A 25 13.85 -45.62 7.65
CA ASN A 25 12.79 -44.64 7.72
C ASN A 25 13.47 -43.27 7.65
N ASN A 26 14.16 -43.04 6.54
CA ASN A 26 14.72 -41.79 6.10
C ASN A 26 13.62 -40.91 5.48
N THR A 27 12.35 -41.32 5.63
CA THR A 27 11.25 -40.35 5.70
C THR A 27 11.59 -39.40 6.85
N PRO A 28 11.79 -38.10 6.58
CA PRO A 28 11.93 -37.13 7.66
C PRO A 28 10.77 -37.35 8.63
N GLU A 29 11.05 -37.52 9.92
CA GLU A 29 9.98 -37.54 10.92
C GLU A 29 9.11 -36.31 10.67
N GLU A 30 7.84 -36.53 10.34
CA GLU A 30 6.93 -35.44 10.05
C GLU A 30 6.74 -34.67 11.36
N VAL A 31 7.39 -33.49 11.45
CA VAL A 31 7.23 -32.62 12.62
C VAL A 31 5.74 -32.28 12.74
N PRO A 32 5.07 -32.71 13.82
CA PRO A 32 3.65 -32.42 13.99
C PRO A 32 3.43 -30.92 14.00
N VAL A 33 2.37 -30.45 13.34
CA VAL A 33 1.96 -29.06 13.43
C VAL A 33 1.27 -28.85 14.76
N THR A 34 1.87 -28.02 15.62
CA THR A 34 1.39 -27.73 16.96
C THR A 34 1.27 -26.22 17.16
N PRO A 35 0.33 -25.76 18.01
CA PRO A 35 0.21 -24.34 18.29
C PRO A 35 1.24 -23.84 19.31
N GLY A 36 2.11 -24.71 19.83
CA GLY A 36 2.99 -24.38 20.95
C GLY A 36 2.17 -23.85 22.13
N SER A 37 2.49 -22.65 22.59
CA SER A 37 1.73 -21.98 23.64
C SER A 37 0.54 -21.15 23.12
N ALA A 38 0.35 -20.98 21.81
CA ALA A 38 -0.80 -20.26 21.24
C ALA A 38 -2.08 -21.11 21.27
N VAL A 39 -3.22 -20.46 21.02
CA VAL A 39 -4.53 -21.13 20.91
C VAL A 39 -5.30 -20.51 19.74
N PHE A 40 -5.40 -21.20 18.61
CA PHE A 40 -5.98 -20.64 17.38
C PHE A 40 -7.48 -20.93 17.19
N THR A 41 -8.15 -21.52 18.18
CA THR A 41 -9.55 -21.96 18.08
C THR A 41 -10.52 -20.83 17.74
N LYS A 42 -10.23 -19.59 18.15
CA LYS A 42 -10.95 -18.38 17.75
C LYS A 42 -9.98 -17.29 17.32
N TYR A 43 -9.63 -17.29 16.04
CA TYR A 43 -8.81 -16.28 15.41
C TYR A 43 -9.66 -15.10 14.92
N VAL A 44 -9.27 -13.86 15.25
CA VAL A 44 -9.81 -12.63 14.65
C VAL A 44 -8.70 -11.78 14.03
N ALA A 45 -8.95 -11.21 12.85
CA ALA A 45 -8.01 -10.34 12.17
C ALA A 45 -8.53 -8.89 12.16
N LEU A 46 -7.82 -7.98 12.80
CA LEU A 46 -8.12 -6.55 12.78
C LEU A 46 -7.05 -5.81 11.97
N GLY A 47 -7.49 -4.87 11.14
CA GLY A 47 -6.60 -4.09 10.31
C GLY A 47 -7.32 -3.28 9.26
N ASP A 48 -6.55 -2.85 8.28
CA ASP A 48 -7.05 -2.09 7.15
C ASP A 48 -7.27 -2.97 5.90
N SER A 49 -7.04 -2.40 4.72
CA SER A 49 -7.14 -3.08 3.42
C SER A 49 -6.21 -4.29 3.32
N PHE A 50 -5.09 -4.31 4.03
CA PHE A 50 -4.17 -5.45 3.99
C PHE A 50 -4.83 -6.67 4.65
N ALA A 51 -5.46 -6.50 5.81
CA ALA A 51 -6.18 -7.56 6.51
C ALA A 51 -7.41 -8.01 5.71
N ALA A 52 -8.09 -7.08 5.03
CA ALA A 52 -9.27 -7.35 4.23
C ALA A 52 -8.99 -8.18 2.95
N GLY A 53 -7.74 -8.20 2.46
CA GLY A 53 -7.36 -8.84 1.20
C GLY A 53 -7.60 -7.97 -0.04
N TYR A 54 -7.41 -6.66 0.09
CA TYR A 54 -7.50 -5.69 -1.00
C TYR A 54 -6.36 -5.86 -1.99
N SER A 55 -6.67 -5.80 -3.29
CA SER A 55 -5.65 -5.95 -4.32
C SER A 55 -6.14 -5.31 -5.61
N ASP A 56 -5.22 -4.90 -6.48
CA ASP A 56 -5.54 -4.37 -7.80
C ASP A 56 -6.60 -3.26 -7.74
N ASN A 57 -6.49 -2.32 -6.80
CA ASN A 57 -7.43 -1.20 -6.62
C ASN A 57 -8.84 -1.56 -6.10
N SER A 58 -9.12 -2.81 -5.69
CA SER A 58 -10.45 -3.15 -5.15
C SER A 58 -10.50 -4.31 -4.14
N LEU A 59 -11.60 -4.41 -3.39
CA LEU A 59 -11.99 -5.69 -2.79
C LEU A 59 -12.78 -6.50 -3.83
N PHE A 60 -12.38 -7.75 -4.01
CA PHE A 60 -13.05 -8.73 -4.84
C PHE A 60 -12.80 -10.13 -4.28
N LYS A 61 -13.71 -11.07 -4.53
CA LYS A 61 -13.76 -12.35 -3.81
C LYS A 61 -12.43 -13.12 -3.84
N LYS A 62 -11.83 -13.28 -5.02
CA LYS A 62 -10.57 -14.03 -5.18
C LYS A 62 -9.38 -13.35 -4.51
N GLY A 63 -9.37 -12.01 -4.48
CA GLY A 63 -8.39 -11.23 -3.73
C GLY A 63 -8.45 -11.54 -2.23
N GLN A 64 -9.68 -11.56 -1.68
CA GLN A 64 -9.91 -11.87 -0.27
C GLN A 64 -9.58 -13.33 0.09
N GLU A 65 -9.89 -14.28 -0.80
CA GLU A 65 -9.48 -15.70 -0.64
C GLU A 65 -7.96 -15.86 -0.51
N ASN A 66 -7.20 -14.99 -1.18
CA ASN A 66 -5.73 -14.98 -1.14
C ASN A 66 -5.16 -13.92 -0.17
N GLY A 67 -6.00 -13.26 0.65
CA GLY A 67 -5.53 -12.29 1.64
C GLY A 67 -4.76 -12.98 2.77
N TYR A 68 -3.77 -12.30 3.35
CA TYR A 68 -2.89 -12.94 4.34
C TYR A 68 -3.65 -13.51 5.54
N ALA A 69 -4.72 -12.84 5.99
CA ALA A 69 -5.51 -13.31 7.14
C ALA A 69 -6.22 -14.64 6.84
N ASN A 70 -6.70 -14.84 5.60
CA ASN A 70 -7.28 -16.11 5.19
C ASN A 70 -6.21 -17.21 5.05
N ILE A 71 -5.04 -16.87 4.51
CA ILE A 71 -3.93 -17.82 4.40
C ILE A 71 -3.44 -18.24 5.80
N LEU A 72 -3.34 -17.29 6.74
CA LEU A 72 -3.00 -17.57 8.14
C LEU A 72 -4.00 -18.54 8.79
N SER A 73 -5.30 -18.30 8.62
CA SER A 73 -6.32 -19.14 9.23
C SER A 73 -6.27 -20.58 8.70
N GLN A 74 -5.95 -20.77 7.43
CA GLN A 74 -5.72 -22.08 6.84
C GLN A 74 -4.51 -22.79 7.46
N GLN A 75 -3.41 -22.07 7.73
CA GLN A 75 -2.26 -22.65 8.45
C GLN A 75 -2.60 -23.00 9.90
N PHE A 76 -3.44 -22.20 10.56
CA PHE A 76 -3.89 -22.47 11.91
C PHE A 76 -4.77 -23.72 12.01
N ALA A 77 -5.52 -24.08 10.97
CA ALA A 77 -6.38 -25.27 10.97
C ALA A 77 -5.61 -26.55 11.35
N ALA A 78 -4.39 -26.71 10.83
CA ALA A 78 -3.52 -27.84 11.15
C ALA A 78 -3.00 -27.83 12.61
N ALA A 79 -3.07 -26.69 13.30
CA ALA A 79 -2.71 -26.50 14.70
C ALA A 79 -3.94 -26.36 15.62
N GLY A 80 -5.11 -26.87 15.22
CA GLY A 80 -6.35 -26.79 15.99
C GLY A 80 -7.12 -25.47 15.85
N GLY A 81 -6.88 -24.74 14.76
CA GLY A 81 -7.59 -23.51 14.42
C GLY A 81 -9.06 -23.74 14.08
N GLY A 82 -9.90 -22.77 14.44
CA GLY A 82 -11.33 -22.80 14.16
C GLY A 82 -11.70 -22.36 12.74
N THR A 83 -13.01 -22.30 12.47
CA THR A 83 -13.53 -21.69 11.23
C THR A 83 -13.19 -20.20 11.18
N PHE A 84 -12.84 -19.73 9.98
CA PHE A 84 -12.56 -18.31 9.73
C PHE A 84 -13.49 -17.77 8.65
N THR A 85 -14.39 -16.86 9.04
CA THR A 85 -15.38 -16.25 8.16
C THR A 85 -14.92 -14.86 7.69
N ILE A 86 -15.17 -14.56 6.41
CA ILE A 86 -14.77 -13.32 5.74
C ILE A 86 -16.02 -12.64 5.15
N PRO A 87 -16.18 -11.32 5.32
CA PRO A 87 -17.25 -10.56 4.68
C PRO A 87 -16.91 -10.33 3.20
N TYR A 88 -17.11 -11.37 2.38
CA TYR A 88 -16.73 -11.34 0.97
C TYR A 88 -17.45 -10.23 0.18
N ALA A 89 -16.75 -9.70 -0.82
CA ALA A 89 -17.35 -9.05 -1.98
C ALA A 89 -18.17 -10.08 -2.76
N ASN A 90 -19.19 -9.62 -3.46
CA ASN A 90 -20.15 -10.50 -4.13
C ASN A 90 -19.60 -11.10 -5.43
N ASP A 91 -18.53 -10.53 -5.99
CA ASP A 91 -17.98 -10.88 -7.31
C ASP A 91 -16.45 -10.73 -7.38
N ASN A 92 -15.94 -10.99 -8.59
CA ASN A 92 -14.53 -10.81 -8.97
C ASN A 92 -14.29 -9.59 -9.88
N ILE A 93 -15.27 -8.71 -10.07
CA ILE A 93 -15.12 -7.43 -10.78
C ILE A 93 -14.51 -6.40 -9.82
N GLY A 94 -14.93 -6.44 -8.56
CA GLY A 94 -14.56 -5.45 -7.55
C GLY A 94 -15.31 -4.13 -7.72
N GLY A 95 -15.28 -3.30 -6.69
CA GLY A 95 -15.95 -2.02 -6.62
C GLY A 95 -17.22 -2.08 -5.76
N LEU A 96 -17.82 -0.92 -5.52
CA LEU A 96 -19.01 -0.80 -4.67
C LEU A 96 -20.18 -0.16 -5.40
N LEU A 97 -21.36 -0.70 -5.14
CA LEU A 97 -22.65 -0.08 -5.46
C LEU A 97 -23.21 0.63 -4.23
N PHE A 98 -23.86 1.77 -4.46
CA PHE A 98 -24.64 2.52 -3.48
C PHE A 98 -26.05 2.68 -4.05
N GLY A 99 -27.02 1.97 -3.47
CA GLY A 99 -28.40 1.99 -3.97
C GLY A 99 -28.51 1.48 -5.41
N GLY A 100 -27.70 0.50 -5.78
CA GLY A 100 -27.64 -0.10 -7.11
C GLY A 100 -26.80 0.68 -8.13
N GLN A 101 -26.19 1.81 -7.76
CA GLN A 101 -25.37 2.62 -8.66
C GLN A 101 -23.88 2.49 -8.34
N VAL A 102 -23.06 2.37 -9.38
CA VAL A 102 -21.60 2.33 -9.23
C VAL A 102 -21.12 3.66 -8.66
N ASN A 103 -20.37 3.61 -7.56
CA ASN A 103 -19.70 4.80 -7.03
C ASN A 103 -18.31 4.94 -7.66
N PRO A 104 -18.02 6.04 -8.39
CA PRO A 104 -16.72 6.24 -9.04
C PRO A 104 -15.51 6.23 -8.09
N ALA A 105 -15.71 6.52 -6.80
CA ALA A 105 -14.64 6.44 -5.80
C ALA A 105 -14.24 4.98 -5.45
N PHE A 106 -15.09 4.00 -5.79
CA PHE A 106 -14.90 2.58 -5.50
C PHE A 106 -15.03 1.76 -6.79
N GLY A 107 -14.07 1.96 -7.70
CA GLY A 107 -14.09 1.35 -9.02
C GLY A 107 -13.76 -0.15 -9.05
N PRO A 108 -13.92 -0.79 -10.23
CA PRO A 108 -13.49 -2.15 -10.48
C PRO A 108 -12.00 -2.38 -10.21
N ARG A 109 -11.64 -3.63 -9.97
CA ARG A 109 -10.24 -4.03 -9.87
C ARG A 109 -9.52 -3.83 -11.22
N LEU A 110 -8.20 -3.75 -11.14
CA LEU A 110 -7.32 -3.69 -12.29
C LEU A 110 -6.93 -5.09 -12.79
N TYR A 111 -6.58 -5.18 -14.07
CA TYR A 111 -5.84 -6.29 -14.67
C TYR A 111 -4.79 -5.72 -15.63
N PHE A 112 -3.72 -6.47 -15.89
CA PHE A 112 -2.67 -6.05 -16.81
C PHE A 112 -2.95 -6.60 -18.21
N ASN A 113 -3.03 -5.73 -19.22
CA ASN A 113 -3.33 -6.13 -20.60
C ASN A 113 -2.09 -6.47 -21.44
N GLY A 114 -0.89 -6.49 -20.84
CA GLY A 114 0.39 -6.64 -21.54
C GLY A 114 1.12 -5.31 -21.79
N THR A 115 0.44 -4.17 -21.64
CA THR A 115 1.03 -2.83 -21.82
C THR A 115 0.79 -1.94 -20.61
N ALA A 116 -0.44 -1.93 -20.07
CA ALA A 116 -0.81 -1.12 -18.93
C ALA A 116 -1.90 -1.82 -18.08
N PRO A 117 -1.97 -1.50 -16.78
CA PRO A 117 -3.15 -1.81 -15.97
C PRO A 117 -4.39 -1.09 -16.50
N LEU A 118 -5.50 -1.81 -16.57
CA LEU A 118 -6.81 -1.30 -16.94
C LEU A 118 -7.86 -1.84 -15.96
N PRO A 119 -8.94 -1.10 -15.71
CA PRO A 119 -10.07 -1.63 -14.94
C PRO A 119 -10.71 -2.81 -15.69
N VAL A 120 -11.13 -3.83 -14.94
CA VAL A 120 -11.94 -4.92 -15.47
C VAL A 120 -13.28 -4.36 -15.94
N SER A 121 -13.74 -4.84 -17.09
CA SER A 121 -15.06 -4.50 -17.65
C SER A 121 -16.16 -5.25 -16.93
N GLY A 122 -17.28 -4.59 -16.63
CA GLY A 122 -18.45 -5.18 -15.98
C GLY A 122 -19.04 -4.23 -14.96
N VAL A 123 -20.19 -4.59 -14.39
CA VAL A 123 -20.83 -3.83 -13.31
C VAL A 123 -20.52 -4.54 -11.99
N PRO A 124 -19.90 -3.85 -11.01
CA PRO A 124 -19.76 -4.37 -9.65
C PRO A 124 -21.12 -4.79 -9.08
N THR A 125 -21.16 -5.82 -8.24
CA THR A 125 -22.40 -6.35 -7.62
C THR A 125 -22.39 -6.25 -6.09
N THR A 126 -21.31 -5.73 -5.52
CA THR A 126 -21.17 -5.54 -4.07
C THR A 126 -21.91 -4.27 -3.65
N GLU A 127 -23.14 -4.44 -3.17
CA GLU A 127 -23.98 -3.36 -2.65
C GLU A 127 -23.64 -3.04 -1.18
N VAL A 128 -23.38 -1.76 -0.90
CA VAL A 128 -23.01 -1.28 0.44
C VAL A 128 -24.17 -1.40 1.42
N MET A 129 -25.40 -1.13 0.95
CA MET A 129 -26.58 -1.14 1.82
C MET A 129 -27.15 -2.54 2.06
N THR A 130 -26.62 -3.56 1.38
CA THR A 130 -26.98 -4.97 1.60
C THR A 130 -26.13 -5.53 2.73
N HIS A 131 -26.70 -5.54 3.93
CA HIS A 131 -26.05 -6.04 5.13
C HIS A 131 -25.85 -7.57 5.10
N LEU A 132 -24.66 -8.00 5.50
CA LEU A 132 -24.25 -9.39 5.64
C LEU A 132 -24.52 -9.85 7.07
N THR A 133 -25.29 -10.93 7.21
CA THR A 133 -25.62 -11.52 8.51
C THR A 133 -24.57 -12.54 8.96
N GLY A 134 -24.31 -12.60 10.26
CA GLY A 134 -23.42 -13.59 10.87
C GLY A 134 -22.28 -12.95 11.66
N THR A 135 -21.35 -13.78 12.11
CA THR A 135 -20.13 -13.35 12.79
C THR A 135 -18.96 -13.48 11.82
N PHE A 136 -18.12 -12.45 11.75
CA PHE A 136 -16.97 -12.36 10.84
C PHE A 136 -15.66 -12.33 11.61
N ASN A 137 -14.78 -13.30 11.33
CA ASN A 137 -13.44 -13.34 11.92
C ASN A 137 -12.50 -12.31 11.29
N ASN A 138 -12.65 -12.08 9.97
CA ASN A 138 -11.91 -11.02 9.28
C ASN A 138 -12.65 -9.69 9.44
N LEU A 139 -12.05 -8.82 10.24
CA LEU A 139 -12.53 -7.47 10.56
C LEU A 139 -11.60 -6.41 9.94
N GLY A 140 -10.92 -6.75 8.85
CA GLY A 140 -10.15 -5.81 8.04
C GLY A 140 -11.06 -4.82 7.32
N VAL A 141 -10.80 -3.52 7.47
CA VAL A 141 -11.63 -2.45 6.89
C VAL A 141 -10.78 -1.56 5.97
N PRO A 142 -10.92 -1.69 4.64
CA PRO A 142 -10.17 -0.84 3.70
C PRO A 142 -10.38 0.65 3.96
N GLY A 143 -9.28 1.41 3.94
CA GLY A 143 -9.27 2.85 4.22
C GLY A 143 -9.35 3.24 5.70
N ALA A 144 -9.51 2.28 6.63
CA ALA A 144 -9.51 2.60 8.06
C ALA A 144 -8.12 3.04 8.53
N LYS A 145 -8.06 4.21 9.17
CA LYS A 145 -6.97 4.62 10.10
C LYS A 145 -7.16 3.99 11.48
N SER A 146 -6.12 3.98 12.30
CA SER A 146 -6.11 3.36 13.65
C SER A 146 -7.32 3.71 14.51
N PHE A 147 -7.62 5.00 14.66
CA PHE A 147 -8.71 5.51 15.51
C PHE A 147 -10.11 5.17 15.00
N HIS A 148 -10.27 4.78 13.74
CA HIS A 148 -11.57 4.33 13.24
C HIS A 148 -11.99 2.97 13.80
N LEU A 149 -11.03 2.10 14.15
CA LEU A 149 -11.36 0.76 14.65
C LEU A 149 -12.06 0.81 16.03
N VAL A 150 -11.86 1.89 16.77
CA VAL A 150 -12.50 2.14 18.08
C VAL A 150 -13.69 3.11 18.00
N ALA A 151 -13.99 3.65 16.81
CA ALA A 151 -15.07 4.60 16.63
C ALA A 151 -16.43 3.88 16.60
N ASN A 152 -17.28 4.19 17.58
CA ASN A 152 -18.65 3.70 17.59
C ASN A 152 -19.46 4.31 16.44
N GLY A 153 -20.21 3.48 15.74
CA GLY A 153 -20.99 3.87 14.58
C GLY A 153 -20.19 3.95 13.28
N TYR A 154 -18.92 3.50 13.25
CA TYR A 154 -18.13 3.46 12.01
C TYR A 154 -18.74 2.55 10.93
N GLY A 155 -19.60 1.62 11.33
CA GLY A 155 -20.40 0.76 10.44
C GLY A 155 -21.84 1.23 10.27
N ASN A 156 -22.19 2.47 10.63
CA ASN A 156 -23.55 2.98 10.51
C ASN A 156 -23.82 3.50 9.08
N PRO A 157 -24.77 2.93 8.32
CA PRO A 157 -25.08 3.41 6.98
C PRO A 157 -25.44 4.92 6.93
N ALA A 158 -26.09 5.45 7.97
CA ALA A 158 -26.43 6.87 8.05
C ALA A 158 -25.20 7.80 8.13
N GLY A 159 -24.06 7.27 8.58
CA GLY A 159 -22.80 8.01 8.66
C GLY A 159 -22.08 8.17 7.32
N LEU A 160 -22.46 7.43 6.27
CA LEU A 160 -21.79 7.46 4.97
C LEU A 160 -21.88 8.83 4.30
N ALA A 161 -23.06 9.46 4.37
CA ALA A 161 -23.31 10.76 3.73
C ALA A 161 -22.46 11.91 4.29
N ILE A 162 -21.96 11.77 5.52
CA ILE A 162 -21.14 12.77 6.21
C ILE A 162 -19.69 12.31 6.41
N GLY A 163 -19.29 11.18 5.83
CA GLY A 163 -17.93 10.63 5.97
C GLY A 163 -17.59 10.06 7.37
N ALA A 164 -18.59 9.83 8.22
CA ALA A 164 -18.41 9.28 9.57
C ALA A 164 -18.44 7.74 9.63
N ALA A 165 -18.78 7.08 8.52
CA ALA A 165 -18.83 5.63 8.41
C ALA A 165 -18.03 5.12 7.20
N ASN A 166 -17.68 3.84 7.23
CA ASN A 166 -16.95 3.17 6.17
C ASN A 166 -17.86 2.22 5.39
N PRO A 167 -17.93 2.33 4.05
CA PRO A 167 -18.86 1.54 3.25
C PRO A 167 -18.56 0.03 3.27
N TYR A 168 -17.32 -0.37 3.56
CA TYR A 168 -17.01 -1.79 3.75
C TYR A 168 -17.50 -2.30 5.10
N PHE A 169 -17.28 -1.56 6.19
CA PHE A 169 -17.72 -2.00 7.52
C PHE A 169 -19.24 -1.95 7.68
N VAL A 170 -19.91 -0.98 7.04
CA VAL A 170 -21.39 -0.91 6.98
C VAL A 170 -22.01 -2.24 6.54
N ARG A 171 -21.35 -2.99 5.65
CA ARG A 171 -21.86 -4.27 5.17
C ARG A 171 -21.86 -5.37 6.21
N PHE A 172 -21.05 -5.32 7.26
CA PHE A 172 -20.90 -6.46 8.17
C PHE A 172 -20.81 -6.10 9.66
N ALA A 173 -20.96 -4.83 10.01
CA ALA A 173 -21.03 -4.38 11.40
C ALA A 173 -22.19 -5.07 12.13
N SER A 174 -21.96 -5.54 13.36
CA SER A 174 -22.99 -6.26 14.14
C SER A 174 -24.20 -5.38 14.49
N SER A 175 -24.01 -4.06 14.59
CA SER A 175 -25.06 -3.07 14.79
C SER A 175 -24.62 -1.67 14.34
N PRO A 176 -25.55 -0.74 14.06
CA PRO A 176 -25.21 0.64 13.69
C PRO A 176 -24.49 1.45 14.77
N SER A 177 -24.39 0.96 16.02
CA SER A 177 -23.68 1.64 17.12
C SER A 177 -22.34 1.00 17.48
N THR A 178 -21.98 -0.12 16.83
CA THR A 178 -20.75 -0.86 17.17
C THR A 178 -19.49 -0.19 16.65
N SER A 179 -18.34 -0.68 17.09
CA SER A 179 -17.01 -0.42 16.51
C SER A 179 -16.38 -1.73 16.04
N VAL A 180 -15.35 -1.65 15.21
CA VAL A 180 -14.63 -2.85 14.73
C VAL A 180 -14.02 -3.62 15.92
N LEU A 181 -13.47 -2.90 16.90
CA LEU A 181 -12.94 -3.51 18.12
C LEU A 181 -14.05 -4.19 18.93
N ALA A 182 -15.22 -3.57 19.10
CA ALA A 182 -16.32 -4.18 19.82
C ALA A 182 -16.81 -5.48 19.16
N ASP A 183 -16.90 -5.49 17.82
CA ASP A 183 -17.24 -6.68 17.02
C ASP A 183 -16.18 -7.78 17.11
N ALA A 184 -14.91 -7.45 17.36
CA ALA A 184 -13.87 -8.44 17.65
C ALA A 184 -14.04 -9.04 19.06
N LEU A 185 -14.26 -8.19 20.07
CA LEU A 185 -14.24 -8.60 21.48
C LEU A 185 -15.44 -9.48 21.86
N ILE A 186 -16.62 -9.24 21.28
CA ILE A 186 -17.81 -10.09 21.50
C ILE A 186 -17.57 -11.55 21.07
N GLN A 187 -16.66 -11.80 20.14
CA GLN A 187 -16.33 -13.15 19.69
C GLN A 187 -15.51 -13.95 20.72
N THR A 188 -14.98 -13.29 21.76
CA THR A 188 -14.05 -13.85 22.77
C THR A 188 -12.86 -14.55 22.11
N PRO A 189 -12.01 -13.80 21.37
CA PRO A 189 -10.92 -14.40 20.60
C PRO A 189 -9.89 -15.05 21.52
N THR A 190 -9.28 -16.14 21.04
CA THR A 190 -8.12 -16.79 21.68
C THR A 190 -6.81 -16.40 21.01
N PHE A 191 -6.90 -15.96 19.75
CA PHE A 191 -5.77 -15.42 18.99
C PHE A 191 -6.22 -14.22 18.14
N PHE A 192 -5.38 -13.21 17.98
CA PHE A 192 -5.64 -12.10 17.06
C PHE A 192 -4.42 -11.72 16.21
N SER A 193 -4.68 -11.12 15.05
CA SER A 193 -3.67 -10.34 14.33
C SER A 193 -4.11 -8.88 14.28
N LEU A 194 -3.23 -7.95 14.64
CA LEU A 194 -3.49 -6.51 14.57
C LEU A 194 -2.45 -5.83 13.68
N PHE A 195 -2.85 -5.55 12.44
CA PHE A 195 -2.02 -4.83 11.46
C PHE A 195 -2.78 -3.61 10.95
N ILE A 196 -2.58 -2.48 11.65
CA ILE A 196 -3.27 -1.21 11.42
C ILE A 196 -2.26 -0.08 11.60
N GLY A 197 -2.45 1.02 10.88
CA GLY A 197 -1.61 2.21 10.97
C GLY A 197 -1.07 2.70 9.63
N GLY A 198 -1.13 1.87 8.58
CA GLY A 198 -0.65 2.28 7.25
C GLY A 198 -1.44 3.48 6.72
N ASN A 199 -2.76 3.44 6.83
CA ASN A 199 -3.63 4.53 6.39
C ASN A 199 -3.49 5.81 7.23
N ASP A 200 -2.92 5.74 8.43
CA ASP A 200 -2.67 6.93 9.26
C ASP A 200 -1.71 7.91 8.58
N VAL A 201 -0.90 7.45 7.61
CA VAL A 201 -0.05 8.28 6.72
C VAL A 201 -0.33 8.11 5.23
N LEU A 202 -0.91 6.98 4.78
CA LEU A 202 -1.06 6.69 3.35
C LEU A 202 -1.97 7.66 2.60
N SER A 203 -3.07 8.11 3.20
CA SER A 203 -3.98 9.05 2.53
C SER A 203 -3.32 10.40 2.27
N TYR A 204 -2.52 10.89 3.23
CA TYR A 204 -1.67 12.06 3.06
C TYR A 204 -0.72 11.87 1.87
N ALA A 205 0.04 10.79 1.89
CA ALA A 205 1.05 10.49 0.88
C ALA A 205 0.44 10.33 -0.53
N THR A 206 -0.63 9.56 -0.67
CA THR A 206 -1.27 9.28 -1.98
C THR A 206 -2.03 10.47 -2.54
N SER A 207 -2.42 11.41 -1.69
CA SER A 207 -3.00 12.70 -2.09
C SER A 207 -1.96 13.78 -2.43
N GLY A 208 -0.66 13.43 -2.44
CA GLY A 208 0.41 14.38 -2.71
C GLY A 208 0.50 15.48 -1.66
N GLY A 209 0.38 15.09 -0.38
CA GLY A 209 0.63 15.97 0.77
C GLY A 209 -0.44 17.03 1.07
N VAL A 210 -1.56 17.03 0.35
CA VAL A 210 -2.68 17.98 0.53
C VAL A 210 -3.27 18.03 1.95
N GLY A 211 -3.11 16.96 2.74
CA GLY A 211 -3.63 16.90 4.12
C GLY A 211 -2.80 17.74 5.10
N LYS A 212 -2.98 17.47 6.40
CA LYS A 212 -2.19 18.10 7.45
C LYS A 212 -1.55 17.08 8.38
N ASP A 213 -0.33 17.36 8.84
CA ASP A 213 0.24 16.70 10.02
C ASP A 213 -0.48 17.19 11.29
N GLN A 214 -1.25 16.28 11.92
CA GLN A 214 -2.02 16.59 13.12
C GLN A 214 -1.21 16.51 14.43
N THR A 215 0.13 16.41 14.36
CA THR A 215 0.99 16.46 15.55
C THR A 215 0.58 17.58 16.50
N GLY A 216 0.25 17.22 17.74
CA GLY A 216 -0.22 18.11 18.80
C GLY A 216 -1.74 18.30 18.88
N ASN A 217 -2.53 17.70 17.98
CA ASN A 217 -3.99 17.74 18.02
C ASN A 217 -4.56 16.42 18.57
N PRO A 218 -5.05 16.38 19.82
CA PRO A 218 -5.52 15.14 20.46
C PRO A 218 -6.93 14.70 20.00
N ASN A 219 -7.62 15.47 19.16
CA ASN A 219 -9.01 15.20 18.79
C ASN A 219 -9.14 14.69 17.34
N PRO A 220 -9.17 13.36 17.11
CA PRO A 220 -9.29 12.80 15.77
C PRO A 220 -10.60 13.13 15.05
N ALA A 221 -11.65 13.58 15.76
CA ALA A 221 -12.90 14.02 15.12
C ALA A 221 -12.75 15.31 14.29
N THR A 222 -11.61 16.02 14.44
CA THR A 222 -11.30 17.23 13.66
C THR A 222 -10.43 16.97 12.44
N TYR A 223 -10.00 15.72 12.22
CA TYR A 223 -9.06 15.39 11.16
C TYR A 223 -9.78 15.31 9.81
N GLY A 224 -9.14 15.83 8.77
CA GLY A 224 -9.48 15.56 7.38
C GLY A 224 -9.11 14.13 6.97
N SER A 225 -9.73 13.64 5.89
CA SER A 225 -9.49 12.29 5.36
C SER A 225 -8.03 12.05 4.95
N ASN A 226 -7.34 13.10 4.49
CA ASN A 226 -5.95 13.05 4.04
C ASN A 226 -4.94 13.36 5.15
N ASP A 227 -5.37 13.63 6.38
CA ASP A 227 -4.46 14.06 7.43
C ASP A 227 -3.61 12.93 7.98
N ILE A 228 -2.39 13.25 8.39
CA ILE A 228 -1.54 12.36 9.19
C ILE A 228 -2.09 12.35 10.62
N THR A 229 -2.21 11.17 11.22
CA THR A 229 -2.74 11.02 12.58
C THR A 229 -1.73 11.51 13.62
N ASP A 230 -2.18 12.20 14.67
CA ASP A 230 -1.28 12.59 15.76
C ASP A 230 -0.61 11.35 16.41
N PRO A 231 0.72 11.37 16.65
CA PRO A 231 1.42 10.25 17.29
C PRO A 231 0.89 9.85 18.67
N ALA A 232 0.43 10.79 19.50
CA ALA A 232 -0.12 10.46 20.81
C ALA A 232 -1.52 9.85 20.70
N VAL A 233 -2.36 10.32 19.77
CA VAL A 233 -3.64 9.68 19.44
C VAL A 233 -3.43 8.25 18.97
N PHE A 234 -2.52 8.03 18.01
CA PHE A 234 -2.16 6.69 17.56
C PHE A 234 -1.71 5.81 18.73
N ALA A 235 -0.80 6.32 19.56
CA ALA A 235 -0.25 5.58 20.69
C ALA A 235 -1.33 5.15 21.69
N ASN A 236 -2.23 6.06 22.04
CA ASN A 236 -3.35 5.79 22.95
C ASN A 236 -4.29 4.74 22.36
N VAL A 237 -4.74 4.93 21.12
CA VAL A 237 -5.69 4.02 20.45
C VAL A 237 -5.09 2.62 20.28
N TYR A 238 -3.85 2.53 19.78
CA TYR A 238 -3.19 1.25 19.57
C TYR A 238 -3.00 0.48 20.88
N SER A 239 -2.57 1.15 21.93
CA SER A 239 -2.39 0.56 23.27
C SER A 239 -3.73 0.12 23.87
N SER A 240 -4.81 0.89 23.68
CA SER A 240 -6.16 0.50 24.11
C SER A 240 -6.68 -0.73 23.37
N MET A 241 -6.50 -0.82 22.04
CA MET A 241 -6.89 -2.00 21.26
C MET A 241 -6.15 -3.25 21.75
N ALA A 242 -4.82 -3.18 21.87
CA ALA A 242 -4.01 -4.31 22.32
C ALA A 242 -4.35 -4.74 23.76
N THR A 243 -4.60 -3.77 24.66
CA THR A 243 -5.05 -4.06 26.03
C THR A 243 -6.40 -4.77 26.04
N ALA A 244 -7.37 -4.30 25.26
CA ALA A 244 -8.70 -4.93 25.21
C ALA A 244 -8.64 -6.33 24.62
N LEU A 245 -7.89 -6.53 23.53
CA LEU A 245 -7.74 -7.84 22.87
C LEU A 245 -7.05 -8.87 23.78
N THR A 246 -6.10 -8.44 24.61
CA THR A 246 -5.34 -9.33 25.53
C THR A 246 -5.99 -9.48 26.91
N ALA A 247 -7.03 -8.71 27.23
CA ALA A 247 -7.65 -8.68 28.57
C ALA A 247 -8.12 -10.06 29.06
N ASN A 248 -8.55 -10.92 28.14
CA ASN A 248 -9.03 -12.29 28.43
C ASN A 248 -7.99 -13.37 28.06
N GLY A 249 -6.70 -13.01 28.00
CA GLY A 249 -5.60 -13.95 27.77
C GLY A 249 -5.39 -14.35 26.30
N ALA A 250 -6.06 -13.68 25.35
CA ALA A 250 -5.81 -13.93 23.94
C ALA A 250 -4.36 -13.60 23.59
N LYS A 251 -3.71 -14.50 22.85
CA LYS A 251 -2.38 -14.23 22.28
C LYS A 251 -2.54 -13.54 20.93
N GLY A 252 -1.46 -13.05 20.34
CA GLY A 252 -1.60 -12.41 19.04
C GLY A 252 -0.30 -12.03 18.37
N VAL A 253 -0.45 -11.56 17.13
CA VAL A 253 0.65 -11.09 16.30
C VAL A 253 0.36 -9.66 15.85
N VAL A 254 1.38 -8.82 15.96
CA VAL A 254 1.34 -7.44 15.47
C VAL A 254 2.45 -7.20 14.49
N ALA A 255 2.26 -6.23 13.60
CA ALA A 255 3.23 -5.86 12.59
C ALA A 255 3.54 -4.37 12.66
N ASN A 256 4.81 -4.01 12.54
CA ASN A 256 5.18 -2.62 12.33
C ASN A 256 4.77 -2.16 10.92
N LEU A 257 4.87 -0.85 10.68
CA LEU A 257 4.53 -0.20 9.43
C LEU A 257 5.79 -0.01 8.58
N PRO A 258 5.73 -0.36 7.28
CA PRO A 258 6.83 -0.09 6.39
C PRO A 258 6.86 1.39 5.99
N TYR A 259 7.99 1.86 5.44
CA TYR A 259 8.03 3.18 4.81
C TYR A 259 7.26 3.15 3.51
N ILE A 260 6.05 3.69 3.52
CA ILE A 260 5.13 3.66 2.37
C ILE A 260 5.72 4.33 1.12
N THR A 261 6.66 5.26 1.27
CA THR A 261 7.38 5.90 0.15
C THR A 261 8.27 4.94 -0.64
N ALA A 262 8.54 3.74 -0.12
CA ALA A 262 9.24 2.67 -0.85
C ALA A 262 8.29 1.77 -1.68
N LEU A 263 6.98 2.02 -1.64
CA LEU A 263 6.01 1.28 -2.44
C LEU A 263 6.16 1.62 -3.94
N PRO A 264 5.80 0.69 -4.85
CA PRO A 264 5.77 0.96 -6.29
C PRO A 264 4.96 2.20 -6.65
N TYR A 265 3.92 2.54 -5.87
CA TYR A 265 3.13 3.76 -6.06
C TYR A 265 3.98 5.04 -6.11
N PHE A 266 5.10 5.10 -5.38
CA PHE A 266 5.96 6.29 -5.28
C PHE A 266 7.30 6.14 -6.04
N THR A 267 7.64 4.93 -6.47
CA THR A 267 8.96 4.61 -7.03
C THR A 267 8.92 4.24 -8.52
N THR A 268 7.73 4.03 -9.08
CA THR A 268 7.58 3.61 -10.50
C THR A 268 7.81 4.76 -11.48
N VAL A 269 7.32 5.95 -11.16
CA VAL A 269 7.46 7.12 -12.05
C VAL A 269 8.71 7.89 -11.61
N PRO A 270 9.76 7.97 -12.45
CA PRO A 270 10.95 8.71 -12.08
C PRO A 270 10.64 10.22 -12.05
N TYR A 271 11.43 10.98 -11.29
CA TYR A 271 11.35 12.45 -11.25
C TYR A 271 11.68 13.12 -12.60
N ASN A 272 12.39 12.41 -13.49
CA ASN A 272 12.81 12.87 -14.81
C ASN A 272 12.33 11.97 -15.96
N PRO A 273 11.01 11.79 -16.16
CA PRO A 273 10.46 10.91 -17.19
C PRO A 273 10.49 11.55 -18.60
N LEU A 274 10.82 12.84 -18.72
CA LEU A 274 10.66 13.58 -19.97
C LEU A 274 11.85 13.36 -20.91
N THR A 275 11.61 12.73 -22.05
CA THR A 275 12.56 12.59 -23.15
C THR A 275 12.08 13.39 -24.36
N ALA A 276 12.95 13.63 -25.35
CA ALA A 276 12.51 14.19 -26.63
C ALA A 276 11.36 13.35 -27.22
N LYS A 277 11.46 12.02 -27.18
CA LYS A 277 10.41 11.13 -27.68
C LYS A 277 9.08 11.29 -26.94
N SER A 278 9.07 11.42 -25.61
CA SER A 278 7.82 11.60 -24.85
C SER A 278 7.21 12.98 -25.08
N ILE A 279 8.02 14.04 -25.14
CA ILE A 279 7.57 15.41 -25.42
C ILE A 279 6.99 15.50 -26.85
N GLY A 280 7.60 14.82 -27.82
CA GLY A 280 7.15 14.78 -29.21
C GLY A 280 6.07 13.74 -29.51
N LEU A 281 5.33 13.25 -28.51
CA LEU A 281 4.24 12.27 -28.69
C LEU A 281 4.68 11.01 -29.48
N ASN A 282 5.78 10.40 -29.05
CA ASN A 282 6.48 9.29 -29.70
C ASN A 282 7.28 9.62 -30.96
N ASN A 283 7.41 10.90 -31.33
CA ASN A 283 8.30 11.36 -32.40
C ASN A 283 9.47 12.18 -31.83
N GLU A 284 10.69 11.62 -31.91
CA GLU A 284 11.88 12.23 -31.32
C GLU A 284 12.29 13.56 -31.99
N GLU A 285 12.13 13.68 -33.31
CA GLU A 285 12.50 14.90 -34.05
C GLU A 285 11.59 16.06 -33.68
N VAL A 286 10.27 15.80 -33.63
CA VAL A 286 9.27 16.76 -33.13
C VAL A 286 9.59 17.15 -31.68
N GLY A 287 10.01 16.18 -30.87
CA GLY A 287 10.46 16.38 -29.50
C GLY A 287 11.62 17.35 -29.36
N LYS A 288 12.69 17.14 -30.14
CA LYS A 288 13.87 18.01 -30.15
C LYS A 288 13.52 19.43 -30.59
N ALA A 289 12.71 19.57 -31.63
CA ALA A 289 12.23 20.88 -32.07
C ALA A 289 11.39 21.58 -30.98
N THR A 290 10.52 20.83 -30.30
CA THR A 290 9.71 21.34 -29.18
C THR A 290 10.59 21.78 -28.01
N ILE A 291 11.58 20.98 -27.63
CA ILE A 291 12.54 21.32 -26.57
C ILE A 291 13.29 22.62 -26.89
N LYS A 292 13.77 22.80 -28.12
CA LYS A 292 14.42 24.05 -28.56
C LYS A 292 13.47 25.25 -28.38
N ALA A 293 12.23 25.12 -28.85
CA ALA A 293 11.23 26.17 -28.71
C ALA A 293 10.95 26.50 -27.23
N LEU A 294 10.75 25.49 -26.38
CA LEU A 294 10.52 25.66 -24.95
C LEU A 294 11.70 26.33 -24.25
N ASN A 295 12.93 25.95 -24.60
CA ASN A 295 14.14 26.58 -24.05
C ASN A 295 14.24 28.05 -24.44
N THR A 296 13.96 28.40 -25.70
CA THR A 296 14.01 29.78 -26.18
C THR A 296 12.88 30.63 -25.59
N GLN A 297 11.66 30.10 -25.53
CA GLN A 297 10.45 30.90 -25.28
C GLN A 297 9.96 30.87 -23.83
N LEU A 298 10.29 29.82 -23.06
CA LEU A 298 9.78 29.63 -21.71
C LEU A 298 10.89 29.43 -20.67
N TYR A 299 11.65 28.35 -20.78
CA TYR A 299 12.63 27.95 -19.76
C TYR A 299 13.81 28.93 -19.67
N GLY A 300 14.31 29.45 -20.80
CA GLY A 300 15.38 30.45 -20.84
C GLY A 300 14.99 31.76 -20.15
N PRO A 301 13.89 32.41 -20.57
CA PRO A 301 13.39 33.61 -19.90
C PRO A 301 13.06 33.40 -18.42
N LEU A 302 12.42 32.28 -18.05
CA LEU A 302 12.16 31.94 -16.65
C LEU A 302 13.44 31.81 -15.85
N LYS A 303 14.43 31.07 -16.35
CA LYS A 303 15.72 30.90 -15.69
C LYS A 303 16.41 32.26 -15.50
N GLN A 304 16.45 33.11 -16.52
CA GLN A 304 17.09 34.42 -16.42
C GLN A 304 16.47 35.30 -15.32
N VAL A 305 15.14 35.40 -15.30
CA VAL A 305 14.42 36.19 -14.28
C VAL A 305 14.60 35.57 -12.89
N LEU A 306 14.45 34.25 -12.76
CA LEU A 306 14.64 33.56 -11.49
C LEU A 306 16.07 33.72 -10.97
N THR A 307 17.10 33.67 -11.83
CA THR A 307 18.49 33.96 -11.44
C THR A 307 18.63 35.38 -10.89
N ALA A 308 18.01 36.38 -11.54
CA ALA A 308 18.03 37.76 -11.05
C ALA A 308 17.32 37.92 -9.69
N LEU A 309 16.35 37.04 -9.38
CA LEU A 309 15.64 36.98 -8.10
C LEU A 309 16.31 36.06 -7.06
N GLY A 310 17.50 35.52 -7.34
CA GLY A 310 18.21 34.62 -6.42
C GLY A 310 17.65 33.19 -6.35
N ALA A 311 16.83 32.79 -7.33
CA ALA A 311 16.14 31.50 -7.41
C ALA A 311 16.47 30.73 -8.72
N GLY A 312 17.62 31.01 -9.32
CA GLY A 312 18.00 30.50 -10.66
C GLY A 312 18.08 28.97 -10.79
N ASP A 313 18.24 28.26 -9.67
CA ASP A 313 18.34 26.81 -9.66
C ASP A 313 16.99 26.10 -9.76
N ARG A 314 15.87 26.84 -9.62
CA ARG A 314 14.52 26.25 -9.71
C ARG A 314 14.23 25.66 -11.09
N ILE A 315 14.71 26.30 -12.17
CA ILE A 315 14.37 25.90 -13.55
C ILE A 315 15.63 25.94 -14.41
N ASN A 316 15.94 24.81 -15.05
CA ASN A 316 17.03 24.65 -16.01
C ASN A 316 16.50 24.36 -17.41
N LEU A 317 17.30 24.70 -18.43
CA LEU A 317 16.99 24.35 -19.82
C LEU A 317 16.88 22.83 -19.98
N LEU A 318 15.93 22.41 -20.81
CA LEU A 318 15.71 21.01 -21.14
C LEU A 318 16.79 20.51 -22.12
N SER A 319 17.27 19.29 -21.90
CA SER A 319 18.18 18.57 -22.76
C SER A 319 17.45 17.84 -23.89
N GLU A 320 17.99 17.91 -25.10
CA GLU A 320 17.49 17.17 -26.27
C GLU A 320 17.89 15.68 -26.27
N THR A 321 18.89 15.30 -25.47
CA THR A 321 19.51 13.97 -25.49
C THR A 321 19.43 13.23 -24.16
N ALA A 322 19.23 13.97 -23.06
CA ALA A 322 19.09 13.40 -21.73
C ALA A 322 17.63 13.49 -21.24
N SER A 323 17.29 12.64 -20.27
CA SER A 323 16.02 12.73 -19.57
C SER A 323 15.93 14.02 -18.74
N ASN A 324 14.76 14.65 -18.75
CA ASN A 324 14.52 15.93 -18.09
C ASN A 324 13.53 15.77 -16.92
N PRO A 325 13.76 16.50 -15.81
CA PRO A 325 12.81 16.56 -14.71
C PRO A 325 11.45 17.12 -15.14
N VAL A 326 10.38 16.59 -14.55
CA VAL A 326 9.07 17.27 -14.61
C VAL A 326 9.12 18.60 -13.87
N LEU A 327 8.35 19.57 -14.36
CA LEU A 327 8.05 20.79 -13.64
C LEU A 327 6.98 20.50 -12.57
N ILE A 328 7.20 20.94 -11.34
CA ILE A 328 6.32 20.73 -10.20
C ILE A 328 6.08 22.05 -9.46
N LYS A 329 4.97 22.15 -8.76
CA LYS A 329 4.75 23.15 -7.71
C LYS A 329 5.40 22.64 -6.44
N ASP A 330 6.11 23.50 -5.74
CA ASP A 330 6.69 23.24 -4.42
C ASP A 330 6.32 24.38 -3.49
N GLU A 331 5.34 24.12 -2.64
CA GLU A 331 4.74 25.03 -1.68
C GLU A 331 5.67 25.38 -0.51
N SER A 332 6.77 24.64 -0.33
CA SER A 332 7.82 25.00 0.63
C SER A 332 8.69 26.18 0.14
N LEU A 333 8.68 26.47 -1.17
CA LEU A 333 9.47 27.56 -1.74
C LEU A 333 8.87 28.95 -1.45
N PRO A 334 9.70 29.99 -1.27
CA PRO A 334 9.21 31.38 -1.29
C PRO A 334 8.42 31.66 -2.57
N ASN A 335 7.21 32.19 -2.42
CA ASN A 335 6.36 32.51 -3.55
C ASN A 335 6.81 33.81 -4.23
N LEU A 336 7.31 33.68 -5.46
CA LEU A 336 7.81 34.78 -6.30
C LEU A 336 6.77 35.27 -7.33
N ALA A 337 5.49 34.93 -7.17
CA ALA A 337 4.45 35.26 -8.15
C ALA A 337 4.43 36.74 -8.53
N THR A 338 4.46 37.64 -7.55
CA THR A 338 4.44 39.09 -7.77
C THR A 338 5.69 39.57 -8.52
N GLN A 339 6.87 39.07 -8.12
CA GLN A 339 8.15 39.44 -8.69
C GLN A 339 8.26 38.97 -10.15
N LEU A 340 7.82 37.75 -10.44
CA LEU A 340 7.75 37.22 -11.80
C LEU A 340 6.77 38.02 -12.66
N ALA A 341 5.58 38.34 -12.14
CA ALA A 341 4.61 39.15 -12.86
C ALA A 341 5.17 40.54 -13.20
N GLN A 342 5.89 41.18 -12.28
CA GLN A 342 6.54 42.46 -12.53
C GLN A 342 7.65 42.36 -13.59
N ALA A 343 8.49 41.32 -13.52
CA ALA A 343 9.60 41.13 -14.45
C ALA A 343 9.14 40.82 -15.88
N PHE A 344 8.03 40.09 -16.04
CA PHE A 344 7.50 39.72 -17.36
C PHE A 344 6.50 40.73 -17.95
N ALA A 345 5.95 41.66 -17.15
CA ALA A 345 4.96 42.63 -17.63
C ALA A 345 5.44 43.46 -18.86
N PRO A 346 6.71 43.91 -18.94
CA PRO A 346 7.18 44.67 -20.10
C PRO A 346 7.23 43.87 -21.41
N THR A 347 7.41 42.55 -21.34
CA THR A 347 7.59 41.68 -22.52
C THR A 347 6.33 40.91 -22.90
N LEU A 348 5.51 40.52 -21.91
CA LEU A 348 4.32 39.68 -22.12
C LEU A 348 2.99 40.45 -21.94
N GLY A 349 3.05 41.69 -21.42
CA GLY A 349 1.87 42.43 -20.98
C GLY A 349 1.37 41.99 -19.61
N ALA A 350 0.63 42.86 -18.92
CA ALA A 350 0.27 42.68 -17.51
C ALA A 350 -0.55 41.40 -17.24
N GLN A 351 -1.49 41.06 -18.12
CA GLN A 351 -2.36 39.89 -17.94
C GLN A 351 -1.56 38.57 -18.03
N THR A 352 -0.78 38.39 -19.10
CA THR A 352 0.05 37.21 -19.32
C THR A 352 1.13 37.09 -18.25
N ALA A 353 1.76 38.20 -17.87
CA ALA A 353 2.76 38.21 -16.81
C ALA A 353 2.15 37.84 -15.44
N GLY A 354 0.95 38.32 -15.13
CA GLY A 354 0.19 37.89 -13.96
C GLY A 354 -0.05 36.37 -13.94
N PHE A 355 -0.40 35.79 -15.08
CA PHE A 355 -0.55 34.34 -15.23
C PHE A 355 0.78 33.59 -15.03
N TYR A 356 1.89 34.08 -15.60
CA TYR A 356 3.23 33.53 -15.36
C TYR A 356 3.59 33.57 -13.87
N GLY A 357 3.28 34.66 -13.18
CA GLY A 357 3.46 34.77 -11.73
C GLY A 357 2.68 33.69 -10.97
N ALA A 358 1.39 33.53 -11.26
CA ALA A 358 0.53 32.55 -10.61
C ALA A 358 1.00 31.10 -10.83
N VAL A 359 1.49 30.78 -12.02
CA VAL A 359 1.92 29.42 -12.38
C VAL A 359 3.32 29.11 -11.87
N PHE A 360 4.27 30.03 -12.03
CA PHE A 360 5.69 29.76 -11.79
C PHE A 360 6.23 30.32 -10.47
N GLY A 361 5.44 31.05 -9.68
CA GLY A 361 5.86 31.67 -8.42
C GLY A 361 6.47 30.70 -7.42
N GLN A 362 6.00 29.46 -7.42
CA GLN A 362 6.50 28.34 -6.60
C GLN A 362 6.85 27.11 -7.45
N ALA A 363 7.08 27.29 -8.76
CA ALA A 363 7.45 26.17 -9.61
C ALA A 363 8.96 25.91 -9.57
N ARG A 364 9.33 24.64 -9.64
CA ARG A 364 10.68 24.19 -9.91
C ARG A 364 10.68 22.88 -10.68
N GLN A 365 11.81 22.50 -11.24
CA GLN A 365 12.04 21.14 -11.71
C GLN A 365 12.16 20.19 -10.52
N ALA A 366 11.60 19.00 -10.67
CA ALA A 366 11.74 17.92 -9.72
C ALA A 366 13.21 17.47 -9.58
N THR A 367 13.52 16.89 -8.44
CA THR A 367 14.81 16.32 -8.07
C THR A 367 14.62 14.84 -7.75
N ALA A 368 15.71 14.10 -7.57
CA ALA A 368 15.65 12.71 -7.15
C ALA A 368 15.04 12.49 -5.74
N ALA A 369 14.87 13.57 -4.96
CA ALA A 369 14.22 13.51 -3.65
C ALA A 369 12.69 13.69 -3.72
N ASP A 370 12.14 14.05 -4.89
CA ASP A 370 10.70 14.16 -5.11
C ASP A 370 10.13 12.82 -5.60
N LEU A 371 8.97 12.45 -5.06
CA LEU A 371 8.31 11.19 -5.39
C LEU A 371 7.07 11.46 -6.24
N VAL A 372 7.16 11.16 -7.53
CA VAL A 372 6.04 11.31 -8.47
C VAL A 372 5.09 10.13 -8.30
N VAL A 373 3.83 10.39 -7.98
CA VAL A 373 2.86 9.32 -7.69
C VAL A 373 2.47 8.56 -8.96
N LEU A 374 2.23 7.26 -8.84
CA LEU A 374 2.01 6.33 -9.96
C LEU A 374 0.93 6.79 -10.97
N PRO A 375 -0.24 7.33 -10.57
CA PRO A 375 -1.23 7.85 -11.50
C PRO A 375 -0.71 8.93 -12.46
N VAL A 376 0.35 9.68 -12.09
CA VAL A 376 0.89 10.77 -12.89
C VAL A 376 1.45 10.33 -14.23
N ARG A 377 1.80 9.04 -14.37
CA ARG A 377 2.27 8.48 -15.65
C ARG A 377 1.30 8.74 -16.82
N THR A 378 0.00 8.85 -16.55
CA THR A 378 -1.03 9.16 -17.56
C THR A 378 -1.41 10.64 -17.62
N VAL A 379 -0.87 11.46 -16.73
CA VAL A 379 -1.18 12.89 -16.58
C VAL A 379 -0.11 13.78 -17.23
N ILE A 380 1.15 13.36 -17.23
CA ILE A 380 2.24 14.13 -17.85
C ILE A 380 1.93 14.45 -19.31
N GLY A 381 2.06 15.73 -19.69
CA GLY A 381 1.79 16.23 -21.02
C GLY A 381 0.30 16.43 -21.36
N THR A 382 -0.62 16.07 -20.46
CA THR A 382 -2.06 16.33 -20.64
C THR A 382 -2.45 17.76 -20.23
N VAL A 383 -3.65 18.18 -20.63
CA VAL A 383 -4.21 19.50 -20.28
C VAL A 383 -4.86 19.46 -18.90
N PRO A 384 -4.47 20.36 -17.98
CA PRO A 384 -5.14 20.48 -16.69
C PRO A 384 -6.61 20.86 -16.84
N SER A 385 -7.46 20.21 -16.06
CA SER A 385 -8.83 20.68 -15.84
C SER A 385 -8.84 21.88 -14.89
N ALA A 386 -9.99 22.58 -14.80
CA ALA A 386 -10.15 23.65 -13.83
C ALA A 386 -10.01 23.17 -12.36
N ALA A 387 -10.41 21.92 -12.09
CA ALA A 387 -10.38 21.34 -10.75
C ALA A 387 -8.97 20.94 -10.28
N ASP A 388 -8.06 20.67 -11.22
CA ASP A 388 -6.73 20.16 -10.88
C ASP A 388 -5.55 20.99 -11.37
N SER A 389 -5.81 22.12 -12.05
CA SER A 389 -4.79 23.10 -12.35
C SER A 389 -4.25 23.83 -11.12
N GLY A 390 -4.98 23.80 -9.99
CA GLY A 390 -4.63 24.57 -8.79
C GLY A 390 -4.88 26.08 -8.91
N ILE A 391 -5.36 26.55 -10.06
CA ILE A 391 -5.68 27.97 -10.34
C ILE A 391 -7.18 28.18 -10.64
N GLY A 392 -8.01 27.13 -10.52
CA GLY A 392 -9.47 27.21 -10.67
C GLY A 392 -9.97 27.41 -12.11
N MET A 393 -9.10 27.30 -13.10
CA MET A 393 -9.43 27.42 -14.52
C MET A 393 -8.57 26.48 -15.38
N ILE A 394 -9.03 26.18 -16.59
CA ILE A 394 -8.22 25.47 -17.59
C ILE A 394 -7.10 26.42 -18.06
N PRO A 395 -5.82 26.06 -17.89
CA PRO A 395 -4.71 26.88 -18.34
C PRO A 395 -4.73 27.09 -19.87
N PRO A 396 -4.46 28.30 -20.38
CA PRO A 396 -4.38 28.55 -21.81
C PRO A 396 -3.10 27.96 -22.42
N ALA A 397 -3.23 27.39 -23.63
CA ALA A 397 -2.07 27.01 -24.44
C ALA A 397 -1.18 28.23 -24.75
N PRO A 398 0.16 28.07 -24.79
CA PRO A 398 0.91 26.82 -24.68
C PRO A 398 1.29 26.42 -23.23
N LEU A 399 0.79 27.10 -22.20
CA LEU A 399 1.10 26.83 -20.78
C LEU A 399 0.09 25.87 -20.14
N ASP A 400 -0.16 24.76 -20.82
CA ASP A 400 -1.26 23.85 -20.52
C ASP A 400 -0.82 22.39 -20.53
N LYS A 401 0.48 22.09 -20.38
CA LYS A 401 0.98 20.70 -20.39
C LYS A 401 1.57 20.34 -19.04
N PHE A 402 0.86 19.48 -18.29
CA PHE A 402 1.29 19.03 -16.97
C PHE A 402 2.71 18.46 -16.98
N GLY A 403 3.54 18.91 -16.03
CA GLY A 403 4.93 18.50 -15.90
C GLY A 403 5.88 19.09 -16.93
N ILE A 404 5.41 19.82 -17.95
CA ILE A 404 6.24 20.37 -19.03
C ILE A 404 6.13 21.91 -19.05
N THR A 405 4.99 22.45 -19.47
CA THR A 405 4.76 23.90 -19.51
C THR A 405 3.87 24.39 -18.38
N PHE A 406 3.24 23.47 -17.66
CA PHE A 406 2.44 23.72 -16.47
C PHE A 406 2.90 22.77 -15.35
N PRO A 407 3.21 23.26 -14.14
CA PRO A 407 3.71 22.43 -13.06
C PRO A 407 2.68 21.37 -12.66
N LEU A 408 3.16 20.16 -12.37
CA LEU A 408 2.40 19.19 -11.60
C LEU A 408 2.05 19.83 -10.24
N GLN A 409 0.77 19.79 -9.87
CA GLN A 409 0.27 20.26 -8.57
C GLN A 409 0.51 19.23 -7.47
N ASP A 410 0.39 19.66 -6.20
CA ASP A 410 0.39 18.87 -4.95
C ASP A 410 0.04 17.39 -5.16
N LYS A 411 -1.19 17.11 -5.60
CA LYS A 411 -1.75 15.75 -5.77
C LYS A 411 -0.93 14.77 -6.62
N HIS A 412 0.05 15.26 -7.35
CA HIS A 412 0.87 14.50 -8.27
C HIS A 412 2.25 14.14 -7.70
N VAL A 413 2.76 14.87 -6.71
CA VAL A 413 4.16 14.73 -6.27
C VAL A 413 4.25 14.92 -4.77
N LEU A 414 4.99 14.04 -4.10
CA LEU A 414 5.44 14.33 -2.74
C LEU A 414 6.80 14.99 -2.77
N ILE A 415 6.90 16.15 -2.13
CA ILE A 415 8.16 16.87 -1.95
C ILE A 415 8.91 16.38 -0.69
N PRO A 416 10.19 16.75 -0.52
CA PRO A 416 11.01 16.22 0.59
C PRO A 416 10.48 16.54 1.99
N THR A 417 9.84 17.70 2.18
CA THR A 417 9.26 18.10 3.47
C THR A 417 8.11 17.17 3.87
N GLU A 418 7.20 16.89 2.95
CA GLU A 418 6.07 15.98 3.16
C GLU A 418 6.54 14.54 3.39
N SER A 419 7.55 14.10 2.64
CA SER A 419 8.19 12.81 2.84
C SER A 419 8.82 12.68 4.24
N ALA A 420 9.36 13.77 4.79
CA ALA A 420 9.91 13.81 6.13
C ALA A 420 8.81 13.72 7.22
N GLU A 421 7.66 14.37 7.01
CA GLU A 421 6.49 14.28 7.89
C GLU A 421 5.95 12.84 7.96
N ILE A 422 5.75 12.21 6.80
CA ILE A 422 5.34 10.80 6.69
C ILE A 422 6.31 9.90 7.46
N LYS A 423 7.62 10.08 7.25
CA LYS A 423 8.64 9.27 7.92
C LYS A 423 8.61 9.47 9.43
N LYS A 424 8.54 10.72 9.90
CA LYS A 424 8.52 11.07 11.32
C LYS A 424 7.32 10.44 12.02
N ALA A 425 6.13 10.54 11.45
CA ALA A 425 4.93 9.92 12.00
C ALA A 425 5.04 8.39 12.03
N THR A 426 5.49 7.78 10.92
CA THR A 426 5.69 6.33 10.82
C THR A 426 6.68 5.80 11.87
N ASP A 427 7.80 6.51 12.09
CA ASP A 427 8.79 6.14 13.12
C ASP A 427 8.18 6.20 14.54
N ALA A 428 7.36 7.21 14.82
CA ALA A 428 6.67 7.33 16.11
C ALA A 428 5.65 6.19 16.32
N TYR A 429 4.83 5.87 15.30
CA TYR A 429 3.88 4.76 15.37
C TYR A 429 4.58 3.42 15.60
N ASN A 430 5.68 3.17 14.87
CA ASN A 430 6.47 1.94 15.01
C ASN A 430 7.09 1.79 16.41
N THR A 431 7.48 2.91 17.03
CA THR A 431 7.95 2.91 18.42
C THR A 431 6.84 2.43 19.36
N THR A 432 5.60 2.93 19.20
CA THR A 432 4.44 2.44 19.96
C THR A 432 4.17 0.96 19.71
N ILE A 433 4.08 0.52 18.45
CA ILE A 433 3.75 -0.87 18.10
C ILE A 433 4.76 -1.83 18.75
N SER A 434 6.05 -1.54 18.64
CA SER A 434 7.11 -2.36 19.24
C SER A 434 7.03 -2.40 20.77
N ALA A 435 6.76 -1.25 21.41
CA ALA A 435 6.62 -1.17 22.86
C ALA A 435 5.43 -2.01 23.35
N VAL A 436 4.27 -1.86 22.71
CA VAL A 436 3.04 -2.61 23.02
C VAL A 436 3.22 -4.10 22.77
N ALA A 437 3.89 -4.50 21.68
CA ALA A 437 4.19 -5.90 21.40
C ALA A 437 5.02 -6.54 22.53
N THR A 438 6.00 -5.79 23.04
CA THR A 438 6.87 -6.22 24.15
C THR A 438 6.07 -6.31 25.45
N GLU A 439 5.34 -5.25 25.80
CA GLU A 439 4.55 -5.16 27.04
C GLU A 439 3.50 -6.27 27.13
N LYS A 440 2.79 -6.54 26.02
CA LYS A 440 1.71 -7.54 25.98
C LYS A 440 2.20 -8.95 25.63
N GLY A 441 3.49 -9.14 25.40
CA GLY A 441 4.04 -10.44 25.03
C GLY A 441 3.47 -10.98 23.71
N LEU A 442 3.31 -10.12 22.71
CA LEU A 442 2.80 -10.47 21.38
C LEU A 442 3.93 -10.90 20.44
N ALA A 443 3.60 -11.67 19.41
CA ALA A 443 4.51 -11.88 18.28
C ALA A 443 4.64 -10.57 17.50
N PHE A 444 5.84 -10.27 16.99
CA PHE A 444 6.13 -9.02 16.29
C PHE A 444 6.72 -9.29 14.92
N VAL A 445 6.14 -8.69 13.89
CA VAL A 445 6.56 -8.79 12.49
C VAL A 445 7.19 -7.46 12.05
N ASP A 446 8.41 -7.53 11.51
CA ASP A 446 9.10 -6.38 10.95
C ASP A 446 8.86 -6.26 9.43
N THR A 447 7.74 -5.65 9.05
CA THR A 447 7.39 -5.41 7.65
C THR A 447 8.26 -4.32 7.01
N ARG A 448 8.84 -3.41 7.80
CA ARG A 448 9.78 -2.40 7.32
C ARG A 448 11.04 -3.04 6.75
N ALA A 449 11.61 -4.01 7.46
CA ALA A 449 12.77 -4.76 6.97
C ALA A 449 12.43 -5.51 5.67
N VAL A 450 11.26 -6.16 5.62
CA VAL A 450 10.79 -6.91 4.45
C VAL A 450 10.60 -6.00 3.23
N LEU A 451 9.96 -4.83 3.38
CA LEU A 451 9.82 -3.90 2.26
C LEU A 451 11.17 -3.36 1.79
N THR A 452 12.08 -3.06 2.72
CA THR A 452 13.43 -2.61 2.39
C THR A 452 14.17 -3.66 1.57
N GLN A 453 14.03 -4.94 1.93
CA GLN A 453 14.62 -6.04 1.18
C GLN A 453 13.99 -6.19 -0.21
N LEU A 454 12.65 -6.16 -0.31
CA LEU A 454 11.94 -6.20 -1.59
C LEU A 454 12.37 -5.07 -2.54
N ALA A 455 12.61 -3.88 -2.00
CA ALA A 455 13.02 -2.70 -2.77
C ALA A 455 14.51 -2.66 -3.15
N SER A 456 15.32 -3.53 -2.57
CA SER A 456 16.77 -3.56 -2.83
C SER A 456 17.20 -4.86 -3.50
N THR A 457 17.35 -5.93 -2.74
CA THR A 457 17.91 -7.21 -3.19
C THR A 457 16.86 -8.21 -3.67
N GLY A 458 15.60 -7.99 -3.31
CA GLY A 458 14.53 -8.95 -3.48
C GLY A 458 14.57 -10.10 -2.46
N ILE A 459 13.51 -10.89 -2.46
CA ILE A 459 13.35 -12.07 -1.60
C ILE A 459 13.30 -13.30 -2.50
N LYS A 460 14.32 -14.15 -2.38
CA LYS A 460 14.38 -15.43 -3.11
C LYS A 460 13.43 -16.44 -2.49
N PHE A 461 12.65 -17.11 -3.32
CA PHE A 461 11.83 -18.24 -2.91
C PHE A 461 11.82 -19.30 -4.01
N GLY A 462 12.27 -20.51 -3.68
CA GLY A 462 12.50 -21.57 -4.67
C GLY A 462 13.35 -21.06 -5.83
N ASN A 463 12.78 -21.06 -7.03
CA ASN A 463 13.46 -20.70 -8.28
C ASN A 463 13.20 -19.25 -8.75
N PHE A 464 12.54 -18.41 -7.96
CA PHE A 464 12.25 -17.03 -8.34
C PHE A 464 12.57 -16.03 -7.23
N SER A 465 12.61 -14.74 -7.59
CA SER A 465 12.82 -13.65 -6.66
C SER A 465 11.63 -12.69 -6.71
N LEU A 466 11.04 -12.39 -5.55
CA LEU A 466 10.06 -11.31 -5.42
C LEU A 466 10.80 -9.98 -5.22
N THR A 467 10.32 -8.93 -5.87
CA THR A 467 10.83 -7.56 -5.70
C THR A 467 9.67 -6.57 -5.61
N SER A 468 9.97 -5.32 -5.26
CA SER A 468 8.99 -4.22 -5.32
C SER A 468 8.76 -3.67 -6.74
N ALA A 469 9.38 -4.25 -7.78
CA ALA A 469 9.20 -3.78 -9.15
C ALA A 469 7.72 -3.85 -9.55
N TYR A 470 7.18 -2.72 -10.02
CA TYR A 470 5.79 -2.63 -10.42
C TYR A 470 5.47 -3.57 -11.59
N VAL A 471 4.32 -4.24 -11.54
CA VAL A 471 3.85 -5.27 -12.51
C VAL A 471 4.67 -6.56 -12.51
N THR A 472 6.00 -6.50 -12.54
CA THR A 472 6.87 -7.66 -12.80
C THR A 472 7.54 -8.24 -11.56
N GLY A 473 7.61 -7.49 -10.46
CA GLY A 473 8.28 -7.92 -9.22
C GLY A 473 7.49 -8.94 -8.41
N GLY A 474 6.19 -9.08 -8.66
CA GLY A 474 5.33 -10.12 -8.10
C GLY A 474 4.92 -9.93 -6.63
N ALA A 475 5.53 -9.02 -5.87
CA ALA A 475 5.11 -8.72 -4.50
C ALA A 475 3.88 -7.81 -4.42
N PHE A 476 3.76 -6.85 -5.34
CA PHE A 476 2.70 -5.84 -5.35
C PHE A 476 1.72 -6.04 -6.48
N SER A 477 0.47 -5.66 -6.21
CA SER A 477 -0.63 -5.62 -7.16
C SER A 477 -0.57 -4.37 -8.04
N LEU A 478 -1.51 -4.24 -8.97
CA LEU A 478 -1.51 -3.22 -10.02
C LEU A 478 -1.85 -1.81 -9.53
N ASP A 479 -2.29 -1.64 -8.28
CA ASP A 479 -2.41 -0.31 -7.67
C ASP A 479 -1.07 0.22 -7.12
N GLY A 480 -0.03 -0.61 -7.05
CA GLY A 480 1.29 -0.23 -6.56
C GLY A 480 1.38 0.01 -5.05
N ILE A 481 0.32 -0.29 -4.29
CA ILE A 481 0.23 -0.14 -2.84
C ILE A 481 0.04 -1.51 -2.18
N HIS A 482 -0.99 -2.24 -2.61
CA HIS A 482 -1.42 -3.46 -1.96
C HIS A 482 -0.64 -4.68 -2.48
N PRO A 483 -0.46 -5.72 -1.65
CA PRO A 483 0.16 -6.96 -2.07
C PRO A 483 -0.62 -7.64 -3.20
N SER A 484 0.10 -8.33 -4.07
CA SER A 484 -0.50 -9.34 -4.96
C SER A 484 -0.93 -10.58 -4.13
N ALA A 485 -1.58 -11.57 -4.74
CA ALA A 485 -1.83 -12.86 -4.07
C ALA A 485 -0.53 -13.48 -3.53
N ARG A 486 0.55 -13.40 -4.32
CA ARG A 486 1.87 -13.87 -3.93
C ARG A 486 2.51 -13.01 -2.84
N GLY A 487 2.32 -11.70 -2.88
CA GLY A 487 2.73 -10.81 -1.79
C GLY A 487 2.02 -11.12 -0.47
N TYR A 488 0.73 -11.45 -0.52
CA TYR A 488 -0.02 -11.87 0.66
C TYR A 488 0.45 -13.21 1.22
N ALA A 489 0.79 -14.17 0.37
CA ALA A 489 1.42 -15.41 0.80
C ALA A 489 2.78 -15.16 1.48
N LEU A 490 3.56 -14.17 1.02
CA LEU A 490 4.81 -13.77 1.69
C LEU A 490 4.53 -13.17 3.07
N ILE A 491 3.54 -12.27 3.16
CA ILE A 491 3.09 -11.70 4.43
C ILE A 491 2.65 -12.82 5.39
N SER A 492 1.94 -13.82 4.88
CA SER A 492 1.56 -14.99 5.69
C SER A 492 2.77 -15.72 6.26
N ASN A 493 3.80 -15.99 5.44
CA ASN A 493 4.99 -16.72 5.89
C ASN A 493 5.78 -15.93 6.96
N ILE A 494 5.96 -14.61 6.80
CA ILE A 494 6.66 -13.80 7.81
C ILE A 494 5.85 -13.66 9.12
N PHE A 495 4.52 -13.71 9.05
CA PHE A 495 3.66 -13.79 10.24
C PHE A 495 3.81 -15.15 10.92
N VAL A 496 3.80 -16.24 10.14
CA VAL A 496 4.06 -17.60 10.66
C VAL A 496 5.41 -17.67 11.37
N ASP A 497 6.47 -17.06 10.80
CA ASP A 497 7.79 -17.01 11.44
C ASP A 497 7.76 -16.32 12.81
N ALA A 498 7.12 -15.15 12.88
CA ALA A 498 7.00 -14.42 14.15
C ALA A 498 6.18 -15.19 15.20
N ILE A 499 5.11 -15.87 14.77
CA ILE A 499 4.25 -16.68 15.65
C ILE A 499 5.03 -17.90 16.17
N ASN A 500 5.71 -18.64 15.29
CA ASN A 500 6.55 -19.78 15.65
C ASN A 500 7.64 -19.36 16.63
N ALA A 501 8.35 -18.27 16.33
CA ALA A 501 9.40 -17.76 17.20
C ALA A 501 8.88 -17.32 18.59
N LYS A 502 7.71 -16.69 18.65
CA LYS A 502 7.15 -16.19 19.91
C LYS A 502 6.53 -17.29 20.78
N TYR A 503 5.82 -18.21 20.17
CA TYR A 503 4.93 -19.14 20.88
C TYR A 503 5.43 -20.58 20.88
N GLY A 504 6.50 -20.89 20.15
CA GLY A 504 7.01 -22.25 19.99
C GLY A 504 6.07 -23.14 19.17
N SER A 505 5.24 -22.55 18.31
CA SER A 505 4.45 -23.31 17.34
C SER A 505 5.31 -23.85 16.20
N THR A 506 4.76 -24.81 15.48
CA THR A 506 5.39 -25.44 14.31
C THR A 506 4.53 -25.28 13.06
N LEU A 507 3.92 -24.10 12.90
CA LEU A 507 3.11 -23.75 11.74
C LEU A 507 3.94 -23.80 10.46
N ARG A 508 3.35 -24.28 9.37
CA ARG A 508 4.02 -24.43 8.07
C ARG A 508 3.91 -23.15 7.27
N HIS A 509 4.91 -22.91 6.44
CA HIS A 509 4.84 -21.91 5.38
C HIS A 509 3.94 -22.40 4.24
N VAL A 510 3.39 -21.46 3.49
CA VAL A 510 2.80 -21.74 2.18
C VAL A 510 3.84 -21.63 1.07
N ASP A 511 3.64 -22.39 0.01
CA ASP A 511 4.41 -22.25 -1.24
C ASP A 511 3.95 -21.00 -2.00
N LEU A 512 4.84 -20.01 -2.12
CA LEU A 512 4.58 -18.76 -2.84
C LEU A 512 4.30 -18.98 -4.34
N SER A 513 4.79 -20.07 -4.93
CA SER A 513 4.59 -20.38 -6.34
C SER A 513 3.13 -20.76 -6.66
N ALA A 514 2.39 -21.23 -5.67
CA ALA A 514 0.96 -21.56 -5.80
C ALA A 514 0.06 -20.32 -5.93
N TYR A 515 0.60 -19.13 -5.69
CA TYR A 515 -0.15 -17.87 -5.74
C TYR A 515 0.24 -17.04 -6.97
N PRO A 516 -0.75 -16.51 -7.72
CA PRO A 516 -0.47 -15.70 -8.89
C PRO A 516 0.10 -14.32 -8.50
N SER A 517 0.99 -13.78 -9.32
CA SER A 517 1.47 -12.39 -9.15
C SER A 517 0.45 -11.35 -9.62
N GLN A 518 -0.50 -11.75 -10.46
CA GLN A 518 -1.54 -10.90 -11.03
C GLN A 518 -2.79 -11.73 -11.30
N TYR A 519 -3.96 -11.13 -11.19
CA TYR A 519 -5.20 -11.78 -11.59
C TYR A 519 -5.51 -11.53 -13.06
N PRO A 520 -5.95 -12.55 -13.81
CA PRO A 520 -6.38 -12.38 -15.20
C PRO A 520 -7.61 -11.47 -15.29
N LYS A 521 -7.92 -11.00 -16.51
CA LYS A 521 -9.14 -10.24 -16.79
C LYS A 521 -10.40 -11.02 -16.38
N SER A 522 -10.45 -12.31 -16.72
CA SER A 522 -11.55 -13.22 -16.41
C SER A 522 -11.16 -14.13 -15.25
N LEU A 523 -11.96 -14.14 -14.19
CA LEU A 523 -11.78 -14.95 -12.98
C LEU A 523 -12.96 -15.89 -12.75
#